data_AF-A0AAU5NQ05-F1
#
_entry.id   AF-A0AAU5NQ05-F1
#
_cell.length_a   1.000
_cell.length_b   1.000
_cell.length_c   1.000
_cell.angle_alpha   90.00
_cell.angle_beta   90.00
_cell.angle_gamma   90.00
#
_symmetry.space_group_name_H-M   'P 1'
#
loop_
_entity.id
_entity.type
_entity.pdbx_description
1 polymer ?
#
loop_
_entity_poly.entity_id
_entity_poly.type
_entity_poly.pdbx_seq_one_letter_code
_entity_poly.pdbx_strand_id
1 'polypeptide(L)'
;MTDDEADHRGLWDDAAVHARVAAMAQGDPGRQRFGSSHHGYRLRPPLTQDTIWLFEQQHGVRLPASYRRFVEDVADGGAGPAYGLLGLTEEVDDEEALHDLREEGRRAGFLSTPFPHTTEWPGPGKDGDADYSVGGSLVIGECGCGTFYRLVVTGRNAGQVWLDDPDWGGLTPGPDFRDWYLAWLATST
;
A
#
# COMPACT_ATOMS: atom_id res chain seq x y z
N MET A 1 -19.86 -15.59 -21.69
CA MET A 1 -20.48 -14.74 -20.65
C MET A 1 -19.63 -14.96 -19.42
N THR A 2 -18.64 -14.11 -19.28
CA THR A 2 -17.51 -14.24 -18.35
C THR A 2 -17.94 -13.77 -16.97
N ASP A 3 -17.42 -14.46 -15.94
CA ASP A 3 -17.58 -14.17 -14.50
C ASP A 3 -17.19 -12.75 -14.07
N ASP A 4 -16.64 -11.92 -14.97
CA ASP A 4 -16.19 -10.55 -14.69
C ASP A 4 -17.33 -9.65 -14.20
N GLU A 5 -18.56 -9.74 -14.74
CA GLU A 5 -19.63 -8.79 -14.40
C GLU A 5 -20.15 -8.91 -12.94
N ALA A 6 -19.81 -10.00 -12.24
CA ALA A 6 -20.27 -10.27 -10.87
C ALA A 6 -19.32 -9.75 -9.77
N ASP A 7 -18.08 -9.36 -10.09
CA ASP A 7 -17.08 -8.92 -9.09
C ASP A 7 -16.98 -7.38 -8.96
N HIS A 8 -17.81 -6.64 -9.71
CA HIS A 8 -17.75 -5.17 -9.78
C HIS A 8 -18.50 -4.43 -8.65
N ARG A 9 -19.22 -5.13 -7.76
CA ARG A 9 -19.92 -4.53 -6.60
C ARG A 9 -19.64 -5.35 -5.35
N GLY A 10 -18.77 -4.85 -4.46
CA GLY A 10 -18.70 -5.41 -3.09
C GLY A 10 -17.32 -5.54 -2.44
N LEU A 11 -16.22 -5.19 -3.11
CA LEU A 11 -14.90 -5.23 -2.47
C LEU A 11 -14.77 -4.18 -1.36
N TRP A 12 -15.20 -2.94 -1.62
CA TRP A 12 -15.16 -1.85 -0.64
C TRP A 12 -16.55 -1.26 -0.42
N ASP A 13 -16.83 -0.89 0.84
CA ASP A 13 -17.93 0.00 1.21
C ASP A 13 -17.28 1.36 1.51
N ASP A 14 -17.24 2.24 0.50
CA ASP A 14 -16.59 3.55 0.57
C ASP A 14 -17.20 4.40 1.69
N ALA A 15 -18.53 4.41 1.79
CA ALA A 15 -19.24 5.14 2.83
C ALA A 15 -18.86 4.65 4.23
N ALA A 16 -18.75 3.34 4.44
CA ALA A 16 -18.34 2.78 5.72
C ALA A 16 -16.87 3.09 6.04
N VAL A 17 -15.96 3.05 5.06
CA VAL A 17 -14.55 3.43 5.25
C VAL A 17 -14.45 4.90 5.66
N HIS A 18 -15.07 5.80 4.91
CA HIS A 18 -15.08 7.24 5.21
C HIS A 18 -15.70 7.53 6.58
N ALA A 19 -16.83 6.89 6.91
CA ALA A 19 -17.45 7.02 8.22
C ALA A 19 -16.55 6.53 9.36
N ARG A 20 -15.82 5.43 9.15
CA ARG A 20 -14.92 4.87 10.16
C ARG A 20 -13.69 5.75 10.37
N VAL A 21 -13.08 6.27 9.31
CA VAL A 21 -11.98 7.25 9.41
C VAL A 21 -12.45 8.51 10.14
N ALA A 22 -13.65 9.02 9.84
CA ALA A 22 -14.23 10.15 10.54
C ALA A 22 -14.46 9.86 12.04
N ALA A 23 -14.93 8.67 12.39
CA ALA A 23 -15.09 8.25 13.78
C ALA A 23 -13.74 8.14 14.51
N MET A 24 -12.69 7.64 13.84
CA MET A 24 -11.33 7.62 14.39
C MET A 24 -10.81 9.03 14.68
N ALA A 25 -11.08 9.98 13.78
CA ALA A 25 -10.73 11.40 13.95
C ALA A 25 -11.46 12.05 15.13
N GLN A 26 -12.77 11.78 15.27
CA GLN A 26 -13.57 12.27 16.40
C GLN A 26 -13.09 11.69 17.74
N GLY A 27 -12.64 10.44 17.74
CA GLY A 27 -12.09 9.77 18.92
C GLY A 27 -10.65 10.17 19.26
N ASP A 28 -9.96 10.91 18.38
CA ASP A 28 -8.58 11.35 18.57
C ASP A 28 -8.39 12.82 18.14
N PRO A 29 -9.07 13.77 18.81
CA PRO A 29 -9.00 15.20 18.44
C PRO A 29 -7.58 15.77 18.63
N GLY A 30 -6.78 15.15 19.49
CA GLY A 30 -5.39 15.52 19.73
C GLY A 30 -4.40 14.93 18.74
N ARG A 31 -4.82 14.02 17.84
CA ARG A 31 -3.93 13.25 16.96
C ARG A 31 -2.77 12.59 17.71
N GLN A 32 -3.12 11.90 18.80
CA GLN A 32 -2.18 11.23 19.70
C GLN A 32 -1.91 9.79 19.30
N ARG A 33 -2.77 9.18 18.47
CA ARG A 33 -2.46 7.85 17.95
C ARG A 33 -1.21 7.90 17.08
N PHE A 34 -0.43 6.83 17.13
CA PHE A 34 0.80 6.73 16.35
C PHE A 34 0.53 7.04 14.87
N GLY A 35 1.31 7.98 14.31
CA GLY A 35 1.22 8.44 12.92
C GLY A 35 0.01 9.32 12.57
N SER A 36 -1.02 9.42 13.43
CA SER A 36 -2.22 10.23 13.18
C SER A 36 -1.95 11.73 13.01
N SER A 37 -0.86 12.25 13.59
CA SER A 37 -0.42 13.62 13.39
C SER A 37 0.01 13.90 11.93
N HIS A 38 0.46 12.87 11.21
CA HIS A 38 0.96 12.96 9.83
C HIS A 38 -0.21 12.95 8.84
N HIS A 39 -0.97 11.85 8.79
CA HIS A 39 -2.09 11.73 7.85
C HIS A 39 -3.34 12.53 8.29
N GLY A 40 -3.47 12.88 9.58
CA GLY A 40 -4.54 13.73 10.10
C GLY A 40 -5.95 13.18 9.90
N TYR A 41 -6.07 11.85 9.78
CA TYR A 41 -7.30 11.15 9.37
C TYR A 41 -7.92 11.68 8.06
N ARG A 42 -7.11 12.21 7.15
CA ARG A 42 -7.58 12.68 5.84
C ARG A 42 -7.32 11.64 4.77
N LEU A 43 -8.37 11.23 4.08
CA LEU A 43 -8.27 10.48 2.85
C LEU A 43 -8.05 11.42 1.67
N ARG A 44 -7.18 11.05 0.74
CA ARG A 44 -7.00 11.77 -0.53
C ARG A 44 -8.17 11.43 -1.47
N PRO A 45 -8.52 12.30 -2.44
CA PRO A 45 -9.56 11.97 -3.41
C PRO A 45 -9.24 10.67 -4.17
N PRO A 46 -10.24 9.87 -4.54
CA PRO A 46 -10.05 8.71 -5.40
C PRO A 46 -9.59 9.11 -6.81
N LEU A 47 -8.98 8.16 -7.52
CA LEU A 47 -8.52 8.29 -8.89
C LEU A 47 -9.59 7.94 -9.90
N THR A 48 -9.47 8.54 -11.08
CA THR A 48 -10.29 8.15 -12.24
C THR A 48 -9.80 6.83 -12.82
N GLN A 49 -10.70 6.11 -13.50
CA GLN A 49 -10.36 4.90 -14.25
C GLN A 49 -9.24 5.14 -15.27
N ASP A 50 -9.25 6.28 -15.95
CA ASP A 50 -8.23 6.66 -16.93
C ASP A 50 -6.86 6.83 -16.29
N THR A 51 -6.79 7.49 -15.12
CA THR A 51 -5.54 7.64 -14.36
C THR A 51 -4.96 6.29 -13.96
N ILE A 52 -5.79 5.40 -13.43
CA ILE A 52 -5.37 4.06 -13.02
C ILE A 52 -4.92 3.24 -14.24
N TRP A 53 -5.67 3.32 -15.35
CA TRP A 53 -5.33 2.64 -16.59
C TRP A 53 -3.98 3.14 -17.16
N LEU A 54 -3.75 4.46 -17.16
CA LEU A 54 -2.47 5.03 -17.60
C LEU A 54 -1.31 4.52 -16.74
N PHE A 55 -1.47 4.49 -15.42
CA PHE A 55 -0.46 3.94 -14.51
C PHE A 55 -0.14 2.48 -14.86
N GLU A 56 -1.16 1.65 -14.99
CA GLU A 56 -1.00 0.23 -15.35
C GLU A 56 -0.30 0.03 -16.70
N GLN A 57 -0.67 0.82 -17.72
CA GLN A 57 -0.02 0.78 -19.03
C GLN A 57 1.45 1.21 -18.95
N GLN A 58 1.73 2.32 -18.26
CA GLN A 58 3.08 2.86 -18.14
C GLN A 58 4.04 1.87 -17.47
N HIS A 59 3.58 1.13 -16.47
CA HIS A 59 4.42 0.21 -15.71
C HIS A 59 4.28 -1.26 -16.14
N GLY A 60 3.39 -1.56 -17.09
CA GLY A 60 3.17 -2.90 -17.61
C GLY A 60 2.57 -3.86 -16.58
N VAL A 61 1.74 -3.36 -15.67
CA VAL A 61 1.18 -4.11 -14.53
C VAL A 61 -0.34 -4.08 -14.55
N ARG A 62 -0.99 -5.04 -13.89
CA ARG A 62 -2.38 -4.95 -13.47
C ARG A 62 -2.40 -4.86 -11.96
N LEU A 63 -2.98 -3.80 -11.41
CA LEU A 63 -3.05 -3.65 -9.97
C LEU A 63 -3.94 -4.75 -9.36
N PRO A 64 -3.59 -5.29 -8.18
CA PRO A 64 -4.45 -6.23 -7.47
C PRO A 64 -5.86 -5.66 -7.28
N ALA A 65 -6.89 -6.48 -7.49
CA ALA A 65 -8.27 -6.02 -7.54
C ALA A 65 -8.71 -5.22 -6.31
N SER A 66 -8.34 -5.67 -5.11
CA SER A 66 -8.66 -4.99 -3.85
C SER A 66 -8.03 -3.59 -3.76
N TYR A 67 -6.75 -3.45 -4.10
CA TYR A 67 -6.07 -2.15 -4.12
C TYR A 67 -6.56 -1.25 -5.26
N ARG A 68 -6.76 -1.80 -6.46
CA ARG A 68 -7.27 -1.05 -7.61
C ARG A 68 -8.62 -0.41 -7.30
N ARG A 69 -9.54 -1.16 -6.69
CA ARG A 69 -10.85 -0.66 -6.25
C ARG A 69 -10.73 0.35 -5.13
N PHE A 70 -9.80 0.16 -4.20
CA PHE A 70 -9.57 1.15 -3.14
C PHE A 70 -9.17 2.50 -3.72
N VAL A 71 -8.22 2.54 -4.66
CA VAL A 71 -7.78 3.82 -5.25
C VAL A 71 -8.82 4.44 -6.20
N GLU A 72 -9.71 3.64 -6.78
CA GLU A 72 -10.81 4.10 -7.65
C GLU A 72 -12.02 4.62 -6.87
N ASP A 73 -12.40 3.94 -5.80
CA ASP A 73 -13.69 4.16 -5.13
C ASP A 73 -13.53 4.85 -3.77
N VAL A 74 -12.40 4.67 -3.09
CA VAL A 74 -12.20 5.11 -1.70
C VAL A 74 -11.26 6.30 -1.61
N ALA A 75 -9.98 6.13 -1.99
CA ALA A 75 -8.95 7.15 -1.84
C ALA A 75 -7.63 6.82 -2.57
N ASP A 76 -6.97 7.82 -3.14
CA ASP A 76 -5.57 7.74 -3.57
C ASP A 76 -4.59 7.97 -2.40
N GLY A 77 -4.71 7.19 -1.32
CA GLY A 77 -3.86 7.34 -0.13
C GLY A 77 -4.43 8.25 0.96
N GLY A 78 -3.56 8.72 1.85
CA GLY A 78 -3.90 9.49 3.03
C GLY A 78 -4.01 8.62 4.29
N ALA A 79 -5.15 8.70 4.99
CA ALA A 79 -5.32 8.02 6.27
C ALA A 79 -5.14 6.49 6.15
N GLY A 80 -4.31 5.94 7.02
CA GLY A 80 -3.98 4.52 7.04
C GLY A 80 -3.07 4.18 8.22
N PRO A 81 -2.58 2.92 8.29
CA PRO A 81 -1.63 2.47 9.31
C PRO A 81 -0.40 3.36 9.43
N ALA A 82 0.11 3.51 10.65
CA ALA A 82 1.27 4.32 10.96
C ALA A 82 1.19 5.71 10.31
N TYR A 83 2.16 6.10 9.47
CA TYR A 83 2.20 7.44 8.87
C TYR A 83 1.18 7.68 7.76
N GLY A 84 0.44 6.63 7.36
CA GLY A 84 -0.61 6.70 6.35
C GLY A 84 -0.31 5.84 5.13
N LEU A 85 -1.25 5.87 4.20
CA LEU A 85 -1.15 5.21 2.90
C LEU A 85 -0.61 6.20 1.87
N LEU A 86 0.53 5.87 1.26
CA LEU A 86 1.11 6.65 0.17
C LEU A 86 0.26 6.50 -1.10
N GLY A 87 -0.15 7.62 -1.68
CA GLY A 87 -0.96 7.65 -2.89
C GLY A 87 -0.19 7.18 -4.13
N LEU A 88 -0.91 6.54 -5.04
CA LEU A 88 -0.37 6.12 -6.34
C LEU A 88 0.09 7.33 -7.16
N THR A 89 -0.61 8.47 -7.04
CA THR A 89 -0.29 9.74 -7.72
C THR A 89 0.27 10.82 -6.80
N GLU A 90 0.50 10.51 -5.54
CA GLU A 90 1.12 11.44 -4.58
C GLU A 90 2.51 11.90 -5.06
N GLU A 91 2.95 13.09 -4.71
CA GLU A 91 4.34 13.50 -4.90
C GLU A 91 5.01 13.46 -3.52
N VAL A 92 6.23 12.94 -3.49
CA VAL A 92 7.01 12.76 -2.27
C VAL A 92 8.21 13.69 -2.38
N ASP A 93 8.50 14.44 -1.32
CA ASP A 93 9.65 15.35 -1.29
C ASP A 93 10.96 14.56 -1.45
N ASP A 94 11.89 15.09 -2.24
CA ASP A 94 13.20 14.50 -2.52
C ASP A 94 14.01 14.23 -1.23
N GLU A 95 13.71 14.93 -0.13
CA GLU A 95 14.35 14.74 1.17
C GLU A 95 13.80 13.53 1.97
N GLU A 96 12.66 12.96 1.57
CA GLU A 96 12.05 11.82 2.27
C GLU A 96 12.62 10.48 1.77
N ALA A 97 12.85 9.53 2.68
CA ALA A 97 13.31 8.18 2.33
C ALA A 97 12.36 7.44 1.36
N LEU A 98 11.08 7.81 1.36
CA LEU A 98 10.08 7.30 0.44
C LEU A 98 10.32 7.72 -1.02
N HIS A 99 11.01 8.83 -1.27
CA HIS A 99 11.27 9.32 -2.62
C HIS A 99 12.08 8.30 -3.43
N ASP A 100 13.22 7.85 -2.90
CA ASP A 100 14.11 6.92 -3.59
C ASP A 100 13.45 5.56 -3.84
N LEU A 101 12.70 5.06 -2.86
CA LEU A 101 11.92 3.81 -2.98
C LEU A 101 10.85 3.91 -4.06
N ARG A 102 10.24 5.08 -4.20
CA ARG A 102 9.20 5.33 -5.19
C ARG A 102 9.76 5.45 -6.59
N GLU A 103 10.87 6.16 -6.74
CA GLU A 103 11.57 6.28 -8.02
C GLU A 103 12.11 4.92 -8.47
N GLU A 104 12.62 4.09 -7.55
CA GLU A 104 12.93 2.69 -7.83
C GLU A 104 11.70 1.91 -8.31
N GLY A 105 10.60 1.99 -7.56
CA GLY A 105 9.34 1.33 -7.89
C GLY A 105 8.77 1.71 -9.26
N ARG A 106 9.15 2.89 -9.78
CA ARG A 106 8.69 3.42 -11.07
C ARG A 106 9.58 3.04 -12.25
N ARG A 107 10.75 2.44 -12.02
CA ARG A 107 11.66 2.02 -13.10
C ARG A 107 10.97 1.01 -14.03
N ALA A 108 11.29 1.10 -15.32
CA ALA A 108 10.76 0.18 -16.31
C ALA A 108 11.07 -1.27 -15.95
N GLY A 109 10.04 -2.13 -15.98
CA GLY A 109 10.16 -3.55 -15.62
C GLY A 109 10.09 -3.85 -14.12
N PHE A 110 10.18 -2.85 -13.24
CA PHE A 110 10.19 -3.11 -11.79
C PHE A 110 8.86 -3.73 -11.32
N LEU A 111 7.72 -3.10 -11.61
CA LEU A 111 6.41 -3.59 -11.17
C LEU A 111 5.90 -4.80 -11.96
N SER A 112 6.38 -5.03 -13.17
CA SER A 112 6.01 -6.18 -14.01
C SER A 112 6.90 -7.40 -13.80
N THR A 113 8.00 -7.26 -13.05
CA THR A 113 8.80 -8.40 -12.58
C THR A 113 8.05 -9.12 -11.47
N PRO A 114 7.89 -10.46 -11.52
CA PRO A 114 7.27 -11.20 -10.43
C PRO A 114 8.05 -11.06 -9.13
N PHE A 115 7.34 -10.72 -8.05
CA PHE A 115 7.89 -10.74 -6.69
C PHE A 115 8.38 -12.15 -6.35
N PRO A 116 9.65 -12.32 -5.99
CA PRO A 116 10.28 -13.65 -5.98
C PRO A 116 9.99 -14.45 -4.71
N HIS A 117 9.60 -13.80 -3.62
CA HIS A 117 9.48 -14.43 -2.31
C HIS A 117 8.05 -14.91 -2.03
N THR A 118 7.94 -16.14 -1.51
CA THR A 118 6.66 -16.75 -1.10
C THR A 118 6.48 -16.92 0.40
N THR A 119 7.55 -16.71 1.16
CA THR A 119 7.62 -16.76 2.62
C THR A 119 8.47 -15.60 3.10
N GLU A 120 8.66 -15.47 4.42
CA GLU A 120 9.63 -14.53 4.96
C GLU A 120 11.02 -14.67 4.31
N TRP A 121 11.73 -13.56 4.16
CA TRP A 121 13.04 -13.50 3.53
C TRP A 121 13.95 -12.53 4.28
N PRO A 122 15.21 -12.89 4.59
CA PRO A 122 16.13 -11.99 5.28
C PRO A 122 16.42 -10.71 4.47
N GLY A 123 16.60 -9.58 5.17
CA GLY A 123 16.94 -8.30 4.57
C GLY A 123 18.37 -8.27 3.99
N PRO A 124 18.76 -7.18 3.29
CA PRO A 124 20.10 -6.99 2.75
C PRO A 124 21.14 -6.51 3.78
N GLY A 125 20.75 -6.37 5.06
CA GLY A 125 21.60 -5.90 6.14
C GLY A 125 22.83 -6.78 6.45
N LYS A 126 23.43 -6.57 7.62
CA LYS A 126 24.61 -7.35 8.05
C LYS A 126 24.22 -8.82 8.21
N ASP A 127 24.91 -9.71 7.49
CA ASP A 127 24.60 -11.14 7.36
C ASP A 127 23.30 -11.43 6.55
N GLY A 128 22.85 -10.45 5.77
CA GLY A 128 21.69 -10.52 4.89
C GLY A 128 21.89 -11.33 3.61
N ASP A 129 20.83 -11.43 2.81
CA ASP A 129 20.83 -12.24 1.58
C ASP A 129 20.98 -11.37 0.33
N ALA A 130 21.91 -11.75 -0.56
CA ALA A 130 22.20 -11.03 -1.79
C ALA A 130 21.07 -11.11 -2.83
N ASP A 131 20.18 -12.10 -2.71
CA ASP A 131 19.01 -12.28 -3.56
C ASP A 131 17.76 -11.56 -2.99
N TYR A 132 17.92 -10.75 -1.94
CA TYR A 132 16.86 -9.86 -1.45
C TYR A 132 16.38 -8.95 -2.58
N SER A 133 15.09 -9.02 -2.90
CA SER A 133 14.49 -8.20 -3.94
C SER A 133 13.05 -7.85 -3.64
N VAL A 134 12.71 -6.59 -3.92
CA VAL A 134 11.38 -6.02 -3.76
C VAL A 134 10.70 -5.74 -5.11
N GLY A 135 11.28 -6.21 -6.21
CA GLY A 135 10.69 -6.13 -7.55
C GLY A 135 9.29 -6.75 -7.58
N GLY A 136 8.37 -6.13 -8.32
CA GLY A 136 6.97 -6.56 -8.35
C GLY A 136 6.13 -6.10 -7.17
N SER A 137 6.62 -5.13 -6.38
CA SER A 137 5.87 -4.53 -5.26
C SER A 137 5.84 -3.00 -5.32
N LEU A 138 4.81 -2.39 -4.73
CA LEU A 138 4.69 -0.95 -4.51
C LEU A 138 4.96 -0.65 -3.04
N VAL A 139 5.81 0.33 -2.74
CA VAL A 139 5.80 0.94 -1.42
C VAL A 139 4.50 1.72 -1.25
N ILE A 140 3.71 1.38 -0.23
CA ILE A 140 2.40 1.98 0.04
C ILE A 140 2.35 2.71 1.38
N GLY A 141 3.44 2.73 2.14
CA GLY A 141 3.52 3.51 3.38
C GLY A 141 4.76 3.19 4.18
N GLU A 142 5.03 4.03 5.16
CA GLU A 142 6.12 3.85 6.13
C GLU A 142 5.53 3.57 7.51
N CYS A 143 6.13 2.63 8.26
CA CYS A 143 5.78 2.37 9.66
C CYS A 143 6.82 2.84 10.69
N GLY A 144 7.86 3.54 10.22
CA GLY A 144 8.94 4.14 11.01
C GLY A 144 10.20 3.30 11.02
N CYS A 145 11.30 3.90 11.50
CA CYS A 145 12.61 3.25 11.61
C CYS A 145 13.15 2.67 10.29
N GLY A 146 12.77 3.24 9.13
CA GLY A 146 13.15 2.69 7.83
C GLY A 146 12.42 1.40 7.47
N THR A 147 11.28 1.13 8.09
CA THR A 147 10.43 -0.02 7.78
C THR A 147 9.22 0.42 6.95
N PHE A 148 8.90 -0.36 5.92
CA PHE A 148 7.91 0.00 4.91
C PHE A 148 6.81 -1.06 4.77
N TYR A 149 5.62 -0.61 4.38
CA TYR A 149 4.58 -1.48 3.87
C TYR A 149 4.69 -1.57 2.35
N ARG A 150 4.74 -2.79 1.83
CA ARG A 150 4.82 -3.07 0.40
C ARG A 150 3.64 -3.89 -0.08
N LEU A 151 2.88 -3.37 -1.04
CA LEU A 151 1.87 -4.15 -1.74
C LEU A 151 2.54 -4.95 -2.86
N VAL A 152 2.45 -6.28 -2.81
CA VAL A 152 2.86 -7.11 -3.96
C VAL A 152 1.84 -6.90 -5.09
N VAL A 153 2.31 -6.49 -6.26
CA VAL A 153 1.46 -6.23 -7.44
C VAL A 153 1.62 -7.27 -8.55
N THR A 154 2.77 -7.95 -8.62
CA THR A 154 3.01 -9.00 -9.61
C THR A 154 3.65 -10.22 -8.95
N GLY A 155 3.16 -11.42 -9.28
CA GLY A 155 3.69 -12.68 -8.75
C GLY A 155 2.64 -13.47 -7.96
N ARG A 156 3.09 -14.53 -7.27
CA ARG A 156 2.20 -15.50 -6.59
C ARG A 156 1.40 -14.89 -5.43
N ASN A 157 1.93 -13.82 -4.85
CA ASN A 157 1.37 -13.15 -3.67
C ASN A 157 0.72 -11.80 -4.00
N ALA A 158 0.42 -11.52 -5.28
CA ALA A 158 -0.21 -10.28 -5.69
C ALA A 158 -1.49 -10.00 -4.87
N GLY A 159 -1.58 -8.79 -4.31
CA GLY A 159 -2.64 -8.37 -3.39
C GLY A 159 -2.22 -8.35 -1.92
N GLN A 160 -1.19 -9.09 -1.52
CA GLN A 160 -0.72 -9.10 -0.13
C GLN A 160 0.09 -7.84 0.21
N VAL A 161 -0.06 -7.37 1.45
CA VAL A 161 0.78 -6.32 2.03
C VAL A 161 1.86 -6.96 2.88
N TRP A 162 3.11 -6.80 2.46
CA TRP A 162 4.30 -7.30 3.12
C TRP A 162 4.95 -6.20 3.94
N LEU A 163 5.53 -6.56 5.08
CA LEU A 163 6.41 -5.69 5.83
C LEU A 163 7.82 -5.82 5.28
N ASP A 164 8.50 -4.69 5.06
CA ASP A 164 9.88 -4.60 4.63
C ASP A 164 10.72 -3.85 5.66
N ASP A 165 11.52 -4.58 6.43
CA ASP A 165 12.48 -4.07 7.42
C ASP A 165 13.90 -4.44 6.94
N PRO A 166 14.48 -3.70 5.99
CA PRO A 166 15.71 -4.12 5.31
C PRO A 166 16.93 -4.25 6.25
N ASP A 167 16.92 -3.54 7.38
CA ASP A 167 18.04 -3.51 8.32
C ASP A 167 18.03 -4.69 9.30
N TRP A 168 16.84 -5.17 9.70
CA TRP A 168 16.72 -6.16 10.78
C TRP A 168 15.83 -7.35 10.44
N GLY A 169 14.57 -7.11 10.06
CA GLY A 169 13.54 -8.15 9.91
C GLY A 169 13.40 -8.75 8.50
N GLY A 170 13.95 -8.10 7.48
CA GLY A 170 13.73 -8.44 6.08
C GLY A 170 12.28 -8.31 5.65
N LEU A 171 11.86 -9.20 4.75
CA LEU A 171 10.51 -9.26 4.20
C LEU A 171 9.66 -10.24 5.01
N THR A 172 8.52 -9.77 5.51
CA THR A 172 7.53 -10.61 6.20
C THR A 172 6.19 -10.56 5.46
N PRO A 173 5.59 -11.71 5.10
CA PRO A 173 4.28 -11.75 4.45
C PRO A 173 3.16 -11.26 5.38
N GLY A 174 2.19 -10.56 4.81
CA GLY A 174 0.97 -10.17 5.48
C GLY A 174 -0.29 -10.53 4.68
N PRO A 175 -1.47 -10.10 5.15
CA PRO A 175 -2.74 -10.44 4.52
C PRO A 175 -2.96 -9.66 3.23
N ASP A 176 -4.08 -9.93 2.53
CA ASP A 176 -4.53 -9.09 1.42
C ASP A 176 -4.69 -7.63 1.87
N PHE A 177 -4.44 -6.68 0.96
CA PHE A 177 -4.55 -5.25 1.19
C PHE A 177 -5.85 -4.84 1.87
N ARG A 178 -6.97 -5.44 1.46
CA ARG A 178 -8.27 -5.14 2.05
C ARG A 178 -8.32 -5.50 3.53
N ASP A 179 -7.93 -6.72 3.85
CA ASP A 179 -7.97 -7.23 5.23
C ASP A 179 -6.97 -6.47 6.10
N TRP A 180 -5.79 -6.15 5.56
CA TRP A 180 -4.79 -5.30 6.22
C TRP A 180 -5.35 -3.93 6.60
N TYR A 181 -5.99 -3.23 5.66
CA TYR A 181 -6.52 -1.89 5.90
C TYR A 181 -7.77 -1.91 6.79
N LEU A 182 -8.66 -2.89 6.63
CA LEU A 182 -9.83 -3.06 7.51
C LEU A 182 -9.42 -3.42 8.95
N ALA A 183 -8.34 -4.17 9.14
CA ALA A 183 -7.81 -4.45 10.47
C ALA A 183 -7.36 -3.16 11.19
N TRP A 184 -6.74 -2.23 10.45
CA TRP A 184 -6.41 -0.90 10.98
C TRP A 184 -7.66 -0.08 11.32
N LEU A 185 -8.65 -0.05 10.44
CA LEU A 185 -9.93 0.60 10.74
C LEU A 185 -10.61 -0.01 11.97
N ALA A 186 -10.45 -1.30 12.23
CA ALA A 186 -11.00 -1.97 13.40
C ALA A 186 -10.27 -1.65 14.71
N THR A 187 -9.09 -1.03 14.66
CA THR A 187 -8.38 -0.60 15.89
C THR A 187 -9.29 0.34 16.69
N SER A 188 -9.58 -0.09 17.92
CA SER A 188 -10.55 0.57 18.78
C SER A 188 -9.92 1.77 19.49
N THR A 189 -10.78 2.74 19.76
CA THR A 189 -10.52 4.12 20.15
C THR A 189 -9.53 4.31 21.28
#